data_AF-A0A3D4INF9-F1
#
_entry.id   AF-A0A3D4INF9-F1
#
_cell.length_a   1.000
_cell.length_b   1.000
_cell.length_c   1.000
_cell.angle_alpha   90.00
_cell.angle_beta   90.00
_cell.angle_gamma   90.00
#
_symmetry.space_group_name_H-M   'P 1'
#
loop_
_entity.id
_entity.type
_entity.pdbx_description
1 polymer ?
#
loop_
_entity_poly.entity_id
_entity_poly.type
_entity_poly.pdbx_seq_one_letter_code
_entity_poly.pdbx_strand_id
1 'polypeptide(L)'
;MSVRYANFIGLSEEHKNVEVFCNRGTSGIDGSSSTAVGHALLSKKPTFLITGDMAFFYDRNAFWHNYKLPNLRIIVLNNHGGAIFSMIDGPNQLPEASEYFITQQKLSARGLAQEYEIVYLKLDNLRKMKNLFKDFFDFDG
;
A
#
# COMPACT_ATOMS: atom_id res chain seq x y z
N MET A 1 -0.53 8.13 -4.50
CA MET A 1 0.88 8.58 -4.61
C MET A 1 1.87 7.46 -4.89
N SER A 2 1.66 6.23 -4.37
CA SER A 2 2.59 5.10 -4.52
C SER A 2 3.20 4.92 -5.91
N VAL A 3 2.38 4.84 -6.96
CA VAL A 3 2.89 4.67 -8.34
C VAL A 3 3.77 5.83 -8.83
N ARG A 4 3.49 7.07 -8.39
CA ARG A 4 4.31 8.24 -8.76
C ARG A 4 5.67 8.21 -8.06
N TYR A 5 5.71 7.79 -6.79
CA TYR A 5 6.98 7.57 -6.08
C TYR A 5 7.78 6.44 -6.70
N ALA A 6 7.14 5.31 -7.04
CA ALA A 6 7.79 4.20 -7.73
C ALA A 6 8.38 4.65 -9.07
N ASN A 7 7.62 5.43 -9.86
CA ASN A 7 8.11 5.99 -11.11
C ASN A 7 9.27 6.98 -10.94
N PHE A 8 9.23 7.80 -9.88
CA PHE A 8 10.31 8.76 -9.58
C PHE A 8 11.61 8.07 -9.15
N ILE A 9 11.50 7.02 -8.31
CA ILE A 9 12.66 6.21 -7.89
C ILE A 9 13.19 5.42 -9.09
N GLY A 10 12.30 4.87 -9.90
CA GLY A 10 12.64 4.08 -11.08
C GLY A 10 13.16 2.68 -10.74
N LEU A 11 13.17 1.81 -11.75
CA LEU A 11 13.89 0.55 -11.72
C LEU A 11 15.08 0.65 -12.68
N SER A 12 16.24 0.18 -12.24
CA SER A 12 17.45 0.07 -13.07
C SER A 12 17.62 -1.35 -13.60
N GLU A 13 18.61 -1.55 -14.48
CA GLU A 13 19.01 -2.88 -15.00
C GLU A 13 19.34 -3.90 -13.91
N GLU A 14 19.76 -3.44 -12.72
CA GLU A 14 20.02 -4.28 -11.55
C GLU A 14 18.74 -4.94 -11.01
N HIS A 15 17.57 -4.40 -11.37
CA HIS A 15 16.25 -4.83 -10.91
C HIS A 15 15.45 -5.61 -11.98
N LYS A 16 16.12 -6.16 -13.00
CA LYS A 16 15.48 -6.86 -14.14
C LYS A 16 14.53 -8.02 -13.79
N ASN A 17 14.62 -8.56 -12.57
CA ASN A 17 13.77 -9.64 -12.10
C ASN A 17 12.49 -9.14 -11.38
N VAL A 18 12.28 -7.82 -11.28
CA VAL A 18 11.10 -7.21 -10.68
C VAL A 18 10.02 -7.02 -11.74
N GLU A 19 8.88 -7.65 -11.55
CA GLU A 19 7.69 -7.47 -12.38
C GLU A 19 6.76 -6.43 -11.72
N VAL A 20 6.36 -5.42 -12.48
CA VAL A 20 5.52 -4.32 -11.98
C VAL A 20 4.13 -4.42 -12.58
N PHE A 21 3.13 -4.50 -11.71
CA PHE A 21 1.72 -4.48 -12.07
C PHE A 21 1.03 -3.29 -11.39
N CYS A 22 0.07 -2.68 -12.07
CA CYS A 22 -0.70 -1.57 -11.50
C CYS A 22 -2.04 -1.36 -12.20
N ASN A 23 -3.07 -0.99 -11.43
CA ASN A 23 -4.41 -0.70 -11.93
C ASN A 23 -4.46 0.70 -12.56
N ARG A 24 -3.88 0.84 -13.76
CA ARG A 24 -3.70 2.13 -14.45
C ARG A 24 -4.67 2.39 -15.60
N GLY A 25 -5.63 1.49 -15.84
CA GLY A 25 -6.71 1.72 -16.81
C GLY A 25 -7.55 2.96 -16.44
N THR A 26 -8.30 2.88 -15.34
CA THR A 26 -9.09 4.01 -14.79
C THR A 26 -8.43 4.65 -13.57
N SER A 27 -7.34 4.07 -13.05
CA SER A 27 -6.62 4.60 -11.88
C SER A 27 -7.41 4.61 -10.56
N GLY A 28 -8.39 3.73 -10.42
CA GLY A 28 -9.23 3.62 -9.22
C GLY A 28 -8.46 3.17 -7.96
N ILE A 29 -8.94 3.60 -6.79
CA ILE A 29 -8.39 3.20 -5.47
C ILE A 29 -9.04 1.94 -4.91
N ASP A 30 -10.08 1.47 -5.58
CA ASP A 30 -11.14 0.57 -5.10
C ASP A 30 -10.80 -0.92 -5.08
N GLY A 31 -9.75 -1.34 -5.79
CA GLY A 31 -9.42 -2.77 -5.95
C GLY A 31 -7.94 -3.11 -5.87
N SER A 32 -7.09 -2.24 -5.32
CA SER A 32 -5.64 -2.45 -5.31
C SER A 32 -5.21 -3.63 -4.42
N SER A 33 -5.85 -3.79 -3.25
CA SER A 33 -5.58 -4.88 -2.31
C SER A 33 -6.08 -6.22 -2.87
N SER A 34 -7.32 -6.25 -3.38
CA SER A 34 -7.96 -7.40 -4.01
C SER A 34 -7.17 -7.90 -5.23
N THR A 35 -6.67 -6.97 -6.06
CA THR A 35 -5.80 -7.32 -7.20
C THR A 35 -4.50 -7.98 -6.74
N ALA A 36 -3.86 -7.43 -5.70
CA ALA A 36 -2.61 -7.97 -5.17
C ALA A 36 -2.81 -9.34 -4.50
N VAL A 37 -3.92 -9.52 -3.77
CA VAL A 37 -4.32 -10.82 -3.20
C VAL A 37 -4.50 -11.86 -4.29
N GLY A 38 -5.27 -11.55 -5.34
CA GLY A 38 -5.47 -12.47 -6.47
C GLY A 38 -4.16 -12.85 -7.16
N HIS A 39 -3.24 -11.89 -7.34
CA HIS A 39 -1.92 -12.16 -7.88
C HIS A 39 -1.09 -13.07 -6.96
N ALA A 40 -1.06 -12.78 -5.65
CA ALA A 40 -0.31 -13.55 -4.66
C ALA A 40 -0.78 -15.01 -4.55
N LEU A 41 -2.09 -15.26 -4.70
CA LEU A 41 -2.66 -16.61 -4.69
C LEU A 41 -2.22 -17.48 -5.88
N LEU A 42 -1.91 -16.86 -7.03
CA LEU A 42 -1.49 -17.57 -8.24
C LEU A 42 0.03 -17.60 -8.41
N SER A 43 0.73 -16.59 -7.89
CA SER A 43 2.17 -16.45 -8.01
C SER A 43 2.92 -17.28 -6.97
N LYS A 44 4.02 -17.91 -7.38
CA LYS A 44 4.99 -18.51 -6.46
C LYS A 44 6.09 -17.54 -6.02
N LYS A 45 6.10 -16.32 -6.57
CA LYS A 45 7.09 -15.29 -6.25
C LYS A 45 6.61 -14.44 -5.07
N PRO A 46 7.53 -13.85 -4.30
CA PRO A 46 7.20 -12.74 -3.39
C PRO A 46 6.40 -11.66 -4.12
N THR A 47 5.26 -11.27 -3.53
CA THR A 47 4.35 -10.26 -4.06
C THR A 47 4.30 -9.09 -3.10
N PHE A 48 4.58 -7.88 -3.59
CA PHE A 48 4.59 -6.66 -2.80
C PHE A 48 3.51 -5.70 -3.28
N LEU A 49 2.61 -5.28 -2.38
CA LEU A 49 1.68 -4.18 -2.62
C LEU A 49 2.20 -2.91 -1.95
N ILE A 50 2.36 -1.84 -2.72
CA ILE A 50 2.65 -0.49 -2.19
C ILE A 50 1.43 0.39 -2.45
N THR A 51 0.75 0.79 -1.39
CA THR A 51 -0.52 1.51 -1.47
C THR A 51 -0.59 2.69 -0.49
N GLY A 52 -1.51 3.61 -0.74
CA GLY A 52 -1.88 4.62 0.26
C GLY A 52 -2.91 4.07 1.24
N ASP A 53 -3.03 4.70 2.40
CA ASP A 53 -4.07 4.44 3.39
C ASP A 53 -5.49 4.46 2.82
N MET A 54 -5.86 5.49 2.05
CA MET A 54 -7.22 5.62 1.51
C MET A 54 -7.58 4.44 0.61
N ALA A 55 -6.69 4.02 -0.28
CA ALA A 55 -6.91 2.87 -1.14
C ALA A 55 -6.94 1.55 -0.36
N PHE A 56 -6.04 1.39 0.61
CA PHE A 56 -6.01 0.20 1.48
C PHE A 56 -7.29 0.04 2.30
N PHE A 57 -7.81 1.13 2.87
CA PHE A 57 -9.04 1.10 3.67
C PHE A 57 -10.30 1.04 2.81
N TYR A 58 -10.27 1.57 1.59
CA TYR A 58 -11.38 1.42 0.65
C TYR A 58 -11.59 -0.06 0.29
N ASP A 59 -10.51 -0.77 0.01
CA ASP A 59 -10.50 -2.19 -0.40
C ASP A 59 -10.19 -3.13 0.78
N ARG A 60 -10.73 -2.83 1.97
CA ARG A 60 -10.37 -3.51 3.23
C ARG A 60 -10.84 -4.95 3.33
N ASN A 61 -11.89 -5.32 2.59
CA ASN A 61 -12.44 -6.67 2.58
C ASN A 61 -11.71 -7.63 1.62
N ALA A 62 -10.66 -7.16 0.94
CA ALA A 62 -9.80 -7.97 0.08
C ALA A 62 -9.24 -9.24 0.76
N PHE A 63 -9.13 -9.22 2.08
CA PHE A 63 -8.59 -10.32 2.91
C PHE A 63 -9.67 -11.28 3.43
N TRP A 64 -10.94 -11.07 3.10
CA TRP A 64 -12.04 -11.91 3.55
C TRP A 64 -12.15 -13.20 2.71
N HIS A 65 -11.16 -14.07 2.86
CA HIS A 65 -11.09 -15.39 2.23
C HIS A 65 -10.31 -16.38 3.10
N ASN A 66 -10.41 -17.67 2.80
CA ASN A 66 -9.83 -18.75 3.64
C ASN A 66 -8.46 -19.25 3.16
N TYR A 67 -7.74 -18.46 2.35
CA TYR A 67 -6.50 -18.88 1.69
C TYR A 67 -5.30 -18.18 2.32
N LYS A 68 -4.21 -18.91 2.52
CA LYS A 68 -2.96 -18.33 3.02
C LYS A 68 -2.29 -17.49 1.95
N LEU A 69 -1.62 -16.42 2.38
CA LEU A 69 -0.87 -15.49 1.53
C LEU A 69 0.60 -15.36 2.01
N PRO A 70 1.37 -16.47 2.14
CA PRO A 70 2.70 -16.44 2.76
C PRO A 70 3.69 -15.55 1.99
N ASN A 71 3.47 -15.40 0.68
CA ASN A 71 4.27 -14.60 -0.24
C ASN A 71 3.80 -13.13 -0.37
N LEU A 72 2.72 -12.70 0.28
CA LEU A 72 2.23 -11.33 0.17
C LEU A 72 2.84 -10.42 1.24
N ARG A 73 3.31 -9.25 0.83
CA ARG A 73 3.78 -8.18 1.70
C ARG A 73 3.13 -6.87 1.31
N ILE A 74 2.70 -6.09 2.30
CA ILE A 74 1.93 -4.86 2.08
C ILE A 74 2.61 -3.70 2.77
N ILE A 75 2.88 -2.65 2.00
CA ILE A 75 3.41 -1.37 2.46
C ILE A 75 2.29 -0.35 2.32
N VAL A 76 1.79 0.11 3.47
CA VAL A 76 0.76 1.17 3.53
C VAL A 76 1.45 2.49 3.86
N LEU A 77 1.46 3.41 2.91
CA LEU A 77 1.87 4.80 3.11
C LEU A 77 0.73 5.54 3.81
N ASN A 78 0.70 5.48 5.14
CA ASN A 78 -0.35 6.06 5.96
C ASN A 78 -0.07 7.52 6.30
N ASN A 79 -0.46 8.41 5.39
CA ASN A 79 -0.32 9.86 5.51
C ASN A 79 -1.62 10.56 5.95
N HIS A 80 -2.62 9.78 6.39
CA HIS A 80 -3.87 10.26 6.99
C HIS A 80 -4.81 11.02 6.04
N GLY A 81 -4.75 10.71 4.73
CA GLY A 81 -5.68 11.24 3.74
C GLY A 81 -5.14 11.31 2.30
N GLY A 82 -5.94 11.88 1.41
CA GLY A 82 -5.61 12.02 -0.02
C GLY A 82 -4.53 13.05 -0.34
N ALA A 83 -3.28 12.84 0.10
CA ALA A 83 -2.19 13.82 -0.05
C ALA A 83 -1.86 14.24 -1.51
N ILE A 84 -2.34 13.51 -2.51
CA ILE A 84 -2.20 13.91 -3.92
C ILE A 84 -2.85 15.26 -4.21
N PHE A 85 -3.97 15.58 -3.54
CA PHE A 85 -4.70 16.84 -3.74
C PHE A 85 -3.92 18.06 -3.25
N SER A 86 -2.93 17.87 -2.38
CA SER A 86 -1.99 18.92 -1.98
C SER A 86 -0.86 19.14 -2.98
N MET A 87 -0.69 18.25 -3.97
CA MET A 87 0.43 18.27 -4.92
C MET A 87 0.04 18.65 -6.35
N ILE A 88 -1.25 18.58 -6.68
CA ILE A 88 -1.75 18.90 -8.02
C ILE A 88 -2.34 20.31 -8.05
N ASP A 89 -2.14 20.99 -9.17
CA ASP A 89 -2.72 22.31 -9.40
C ASP A 89 -4.25 22.26 -9.39
N GLY A 90 -4.87 23.29 -8.83
CA GLY A 90 -6.33 23.41 -8.70
C GLY A 90 -6.78 23.17 -7.26
N PRO A 91 -6.98 21.91 -6.83
CA PRO A 91 -7.43 21.60 -5.47
C PRO A 91 -6.59 22.27 -4.39
N ASN A 92 -5.26 22.32 -4.53
CA ASN A 92 -4.37 22.91 -3.53
C ASN A 92 -4.52 24.44 -3.35
N GLN A 93 -5.21 25.13 -4.25
CA GLN A 93 -5.44 26.57 -4.21
C GLN A 93 -6.81 26.93 -3.61
N LEU A 94 -7.70 25.95 -3.41
CA LEU A 94 -9.04 26.18 -2.90
C LEU A 94 -9.06 26.20 -1.37
N PRO A 95 -9.69 27.19 -0.72
CA PRO A 95 -9.88 27.20 0.74
C PRO A 95 -10.56 25.93 1.26
N GLU A 96 -11.46 25.35 0.47
CA GLU A 96 -12.28 24.18 0.83
C GLU A 96 -11.59 22.84 0.54
N ALA A 97 -10.34 22.86 0.07
CA ALA A 97 -9.58 21.66 -0.30
C ALA A 97 -9.55 20.62 0.82
N SER A 98 -9.30 21.09 2.04
CA SER A 98 -9.19 20.24 3.23
C SER A 98 -10.50 19.56 3.61
N GLU A 99 -11.64 20.16 3.26
CA GLU A 99 -12.97 19.67 3.60
C GLU A 99 -13.48 18.68 2.54
N TYR A 100 -13.37 19.04 1.26
CA TYR A 100 -14.02 18.27 0.19
C TYR A 100 -13.09 17.32 -0.57
N PHE A 101 -11.78 17.56 -0.60
CA PHE A 101 -10.84 16.72 -1.35
C PHE A 101 -10.07 15.76 -0.46
N ILE A 102 -9.77 16.17 0.77
CA ILE A 102 -8.97 15.37 1.70
C ILE A 102 -9.89 14.77 2.75
N THR A 103 -10.22 13.49 2.58
CA THR A 103 -10.79 12.71 3.69
C THR A 103 -9.72 12.56 4.78
N GLN A 104 -9.84 13.33 5.86
CA GLN A 104 -8.96 13.23 7.01
C GLN A 104 -9.37 12.02 7.86
N GLN A 105 -8.48 11.03 7.97
CA GLN A 105 -8.75 9.78 8.67
C GLN A 105 -7.67 9.50 9.73
N LYS A 106 -8.06 8.91 10.87
CA LYS A 106 -7.17 8.67 12.03
C LYS A 106 -6.80 7.20 12.25
N LEU A 107 -7.19 6.33 11.33
CA LEU A 107 -6.96 4.90 11.40
C LEU A 107 -5.49 4.54 11.21
N SER A 108 -5.11 3.42 11.81
CA SER A 108 -3.90 2.68 11.48
C SER A 108 -4.30 1.33 10.91
N ALA A 109 -3.43 0.71 10.11
CA ALA A 109 -3.67 -0.62 9.57
C ALA A 109 -3.65 -1.73 10.65
N ARG A 110 -3.29 -1.43 11.91
CA ARG A 110 -3.20 -2.42 13.00
C ARG A 110 -4.51 -3.17 13.21
N GLY A 111 -5.64 -2.46 13.23
CA GLY A 111 -6.95 -3.08 13.47
C GLY A 111 -7.30 -4.10 12.39
N LEU A 112 -7.12 -3.72 11.12
CA LEU A 112 -7.37 -4.60 9.98
C LEU A 112 -6.39 -5.78 9.96
N ALA A 113 -5.12 -5.54 10.27
CA ALA A 113 -4.12 -6.58 10.34
C ALA A 113 -4.47 -7.61 11.43
N GLN A 114 -4.92 -7.15 12.60
CA GLN A 114 -5.38 -8.03 13.67
C GLN A 114 -6.64 -8.81 13.28
N GLU A 115 -7.60 -8.16 12.59
CA GLU A 115 -8.85 -8.78 12.13
C GLU A 115 -8.61 -9.98 11.19
N TYR A 116 -7.60 -9.89 10.33
CA TYR A 116 -7.27 -10.94 9.35
C TYR A 116 -5.98 -11.72 9.68
N GLU A 117 -5.53 -11.67 10.95
CA GLU A 117 -4.34 -12.40 11.42
C GLU A 117 -3.05 -12.10 10.60
N ILE A 118 -2.93 -10.88 10.08
CA ILE A 118 -1.77 -10.38 9.35
C ILE A 118 -0.77 -9.77 10.33
N VAL A 119 0.52 -10.09 10.17
CA VAL A 119 1.59 -9.47 10.97
C VAL A 119 1.65 -7.97 10.71
N TYR A 120 1.56 -7.18 11.78
CA TYR A 120 1.60 -5.72 11.70
C TYR A 120 2.95 -5.16 12.15
N LEU A 121 3.66 -4.53 11.22
CA LEU A 121 4.91 -3.81 11.47
C LEU A 121 4.69 -2.30 11.31
N LYS A 122 5.10 -1.51 12.31
CA LYS A 122 5.02 -0.04 12.27
C LYS A 122 6.42 0.56 12.27
N LEU A 123 6.80 1.18 11.16
CA LEU A 123 8.00 2.02 11.08
C LEU A 123 7.67 3.45 11.53
N ASP A 124 7.88 3.73 12.81
CA ASP A 124 7.71 5.07 13.41
C ASP A 124 9.04 5.78 13.71
N ASN A 125 10.16 5.10 13.51
CA ASN A 125 11.50 5.62 13.74
C ASN A 125 12.49 4.94 12.81
N LEU A 126 13.32 5.72 12.11
CA LEU A 126 14.35 5.22 11.18
C LEU A 126 15.34 4.26 11.85
N ARG A 127 15.61 4.40 13.16
CA ARG A 127 16.48 3.47 13.91
C ARG A 127 15.93 2.04 13.93
N LYS A 128 14.61 1.86 13.81
CA LYS A 128 13.96 0.54 13.77
C LYS A 128 13.96 -0.08 12.38
N MET A 129 14.29 0.70 11.33
CA MET A 129 14.15 0.29 9.93
C MET A 129 14.88 -1.02 9.63
N LYS A 130 16.13 -1.17 10.09
CA LYS A 130 16.92 -2.39 9.83
C LYS A 130 16.25 -3.65 10.38
N ASN A 131 15.75 -3.58 11.62
CA ASN A 131 15.12 -4.73 12.27
C ASN A 131 13.75 -5.02 11.63
N LEU A 132 12.94 -3.99 11.40
CA LEU A 132 11.63 -4.16 10.77
C LEU A 132 11.75 -4.68 9.33
N PHE A 133 12.79 -4.29 8.59
CA PHE A 133 13.02 -4.81 7.25
C PHE A 133 13.41 -6.29 7.30
N LYS A 134 14.23 -6.70 8.28
CA LYS A 134 14.54 -8.12 8.49
C LYS A 134 13.24 -8.92 8.68
N ASP A 135 12.37 -8.46 9.58
CA ASP A 135 11.09 -9.14 9.86
C ASP A 135 10.14 -9.08 8.64
N PHE A 136 10.12 -7.97 7.92
CA PHE A 136 9.26 -7.77 6.74
C PHE A 136 9.66 -8.67 5.57
N PHE A 137 10.96 -8.89 5.37
CA PHE A 137 11.50 -9.73 4.29
C PHE A 137 11.70 -11.19 4.69
N ASP A 138 11.33 -11.59 5.92
CA ASP A 138 11.26 -12.98 6.31
C ASP A 138 9.96 -13.59 5.77
N PHE A 139 10.09 -14.49 4.78
CA PHE A 139 8.97 -15.16 4.12
C PHE A 139 8.58 -16.51 4.73
N ASP A 140 9.42 -17.03 5.63
CA ASP A 140 9.23 -18.35 6.19
C ASP A 140 8.32 -18.32 7.42
N GLY A 141 8.26 -17.18 8.12
CA GLY A 141 7.45 -17.01 9.33
C GLY A 141 8.07 -17.71 10.53
#